data_AF-A0A8B5WHW6-F1
#
_entry.id   AF-A0A8B5WHW6-F1
#
_cell.length_a   1.000
_cell.length_b   1.000
_cell.length_c   1.000
_cell.angle_alpha   90.00
_cell.angle_beta   90.00
_cell.angle_gamma   90.00
#
_symmetry.space_group_name_H-M   'P 1'
#
loop_
_entity.id
_entity.type
_entity.pdbx_description
1 polymer ?
#
loop_
_entity_poly.entity_id
_entity_poly.type
_entity_poly.pdbx_seq_one_letter_code
_entity_poly.pdbx_strand_id
1 'polypeptide(L)'
;MSTPASALSNFDHVAAASGRSLWQLAWLRLKRNRAAVAAAVILGLIGLMVIFGPLLSQYDYATPHWERISDPPSLETGHFFGTDSIGRDQFVRTMYGGRMSLMVG
;
A
#
# COMPACT_ATOMS: atom_id res chain seq x y z
N MET A 1 -55.23 -7.33 23.10
CA MET A 1 -55.52 -8.06 21.84
C MET A 1 -54.98 -7.21 20.70
N SER A 2 -53.70 -7.37 20.36
CA SER A 2 -53.03 -6.60 19.31
C SER A 2 -53.54 -7.05 17.94
N THR A 3 -54.04 -6.12 17.14
CA THR A 3 -54.63 -6.38 15.83
C THR A 3 -53.55 -6.80 14.82
N PRO A 4 -53.84 -7.75 13.90
CA PRO A 4 -52.87 -8.24 12.91
C PRO A 4 -52.38 -7.17 11.92
N ALA A 5 -53.08 -6.04 11.80
CA ALA A 5 -52.71 -4.93 10.93
C ALA A 5 -51.43 -4.19 11.36
N SER A 6 -51.14 -4.12 12.66
CA SER A 6 -49.91 -3.46 13.14
C SER A 6 -48.66 -4.25 12.80
N ALA A 7 -48.77 -5.58 12.65
CA ALA A 7 -47.66 -6.44 12.27
C ALA A 7 -47.22 -6.19 10.82
N LEU A 8 -48.16 -5.95 9.89
CA LEU A 8 -47.86 -5.70 8.48
C LEU A 8 -47.11 -4.38 8.26
N SER A 9 -47.49 -3.31 8.98
CA SER A 9 -46.78 -2.02 8.91
C SER A 9 -45.31 -2.10 9.36
N ASN A 10 -44.98 -2.99 10.30
CA ASN A 10 -43.60 -3.17 10.76
C ASN A 10 -42.72 -3.81 9.67
N PHE A 11 -43.27 -4.68 8.81
CA PHE A 11 -42.51 -5.28 7.72
C PHE A 11 -42.14 -4.25 6.64
N ASP A 12 -43.04 -3.30 6.37
CA ASP A 12 -42.78 -2.20 5.44
C ASP A 12 -41.67 -1.27 5.95
N HIS A 13 -41.60 -1.03 7.27
CA HIS A 13 -40.53 -0.24 7.90
C HIS A 13 -39.18 -0.97 7.96
N VAL A 14 -39.17 -2.31 8.12
CA VAL A 14 -37.94 -3.12 8.11
C VAL A 14 -37.39 -3.28 6.69
N ALA A 15 -38.25 -3.43 5.68
CA ALA A 15 -37.84 -3.48 4.27
C ALA A 15 -37.25 -2.15 3.77
N ALA A 16 -37.69 -1.02 4.35
CA ALA A 16 -37.21 0.32 4.02
C ALA A 16 -35.90 0.72 4.71
N ALA A 17 -35.31 -0.13 5.56
CA ALA A 17 -34.00 0.13 6.19
C ALA A 17 -32.86 0.00 5.17
N SER A 18 -32.69 1.07 4.37
CA SER A 18 -31.61 1.36 3.43
C SER A 18 -30.46 0.34 3.35
N GLY A 19 -30.52 -0.53 2.33
CA GLY A 19 -29.49 -1.52 1.99
C GLY A 19 -28.19 -0.89 1.53
N ARG A 20 -27.33 -0.49 2.49
CA ARG A 20 -25.94 -0.14 2.17
C ARG A 20 -25.17 -1.42 1.88
N SER A 21 -24.33 -1.40 0.85
CA SER A 21 -23.52 -2.56 0.50
C SER A 21 -22.53 -2.89 1.62
N LEU A 22 -22.17 -4.17 1.77
CA LEU A 22 -21.16 -4.60 2.74
C LEU A 22 -19.84 -3.83 2.56
N TRP A 23 -19.49 -3.51 1.31
CA TRP A 23 -18.34 -2.67 0.97
C TRP A 23 -18.47 -1.23 1.47
N GLN A 24 -19.64 -0.62 1.35
CA GLN A 24 -19.87 0.73 1.89
C GLN A 24 -19.71 0.74 3.41
N LEU A 25 -20.25 -0.27 4.11
CA LEU A 25 -20.11 -0.39 5.56
C LEU A 25 -18.65 -0.60 5.98
N ALA A 26 -17.91 -1.46 5.27
CA ALA A 26 -16.49 -1.68 5.50
C ALA A 26 -15.67 -0.40 5.30
N TRP A 27 -15.94 0.34 4.23
CA TRP A 27 -15.25 1.59 3.90
C TRP A 27 -15.50 2.69 4.95
N LEU A 28 -16.74 2.85 5.40
CA LEU A 28 -17.10 3.77 6.49
C LEU A 28 -16.37 3.42 7.79
N ARG A 29 -16.28 2.13 8.13
CA ARG A 29 -15.57 1.65 9.32
C ARG A 29 -14.07 1.89 9.22
N LEU A 30 -13.48 1.65 8.05
CA LEU A 30 -12.07 1.88 7.78
C LEU A 30 -11.71 3.35 7.95
N LYS A 31 -12.47 4.26 7.31
CA LYS A 31 -12.24 5.71 7.38
C LYS A 31 -12.37 6.28 8.79
N ARG A 32 -13.21 5.68 9.64
CA ARG A 32 -13.37 6.12 11.03
C ARG A 32 -12.20 5.71 11.92
N ASN A 33 -11.43 4.70 11.53
CA ASN A 33 -10.26 4.25 12.27
C ASN A 33 -8.99 4.98 11.77
N ARG A 34 -8.54 5.99 12.54
CA ARG A 34 -7.34 6.78 12.21
C ARG A 34 -6.08 5.92 12.03
N ALA A 35 -5.91 4.89 12.85
CA ALA A 35 -4.76 3.98 12.74
C ALA A 35 -4.82 3.17 11.44
N ALA A 36 -6.00 2.67 11.06
CA ALA A 36 -6.17 1.92 9.82
C ALA A 36 -5.99 2.81 8.58
N VAL A 37 -6.46 4.06 8.62
CA VAL A 37 -6.21 5.04 7.56
C VAL A 37 -4.73 5.36 7.45
N ALA A 38 -4.03 5.59 8.57
CA ALA A 38 -2.60 5.83 8.56
C ALA A 38 -1.82 4.65 7.94
N ALA A 39 -2.15 3.42 8.33
CA ALA A 39 -1.56 2.21 7.74
C ALA A 39 -1.83 2.12 6.22
N ALA A 40 -3.06 2.39 5.78
CA ALA A 40 -3.42 2.40 4.36
C ALA A 40 -2.65 3.48 3.58
N VAL A 41 -2.45 4.66 4.15
CA VAL A 41 -1.65 5.73 3.55
C VAL A 41 -0.18 5.32 3.44
N ILE A 42 0.41 4.80 4.52
CA ILE A 42 1.81 4.33 4.51
C ILE A 42 2.00 3.23 3.47
N LEU A 43 1.10 2.24 3.43
CA LEU A 43 1.15 1.17 2.43
C LEU A 43 1.00 1.71 1.01
N GLY A 44 0.10 2.67 0.80
CA GLY A 44 -0.04 3.37 -0.48
C GLY A 44 1.24 4.09 -0.90
N LEU A 45 1.89 4.79 0.03
CA LEU A 45 3.17 5.47 -0.22
C LEU A 45 4.29 4.48 -0.53
N ILE A 46 4.37 3.36 0.19
CA ILE A 46 5.33 2.29 -0.12
C ILE A 46 5.06 1.71 -1.51
N GLY A 47 3.80 1.44 -1.84
CA GLY A 47 3.42 0.95 -3.17
C GLY A 47 3.82 1.92 -4.28
N LEU A 48 3.55 3.22 -4.10
CA LEU A 48 3.99 4.26 -5.03
C LEU A 48 5.52 4.31 -5.14
N MET A 49 6.24 4.26 -4.02
CA MET A 49 7.70 4.28 -4.02
C MET A 49 8.29 3.05 -4.71
N VAL A 50 7.69 1.87 -4.55
CA VAL A 50 8.14 0.63 -5.19
C VAL A 50 7.87 0.63 -6.70
N ILE A 51 6.76 1.22 -7.13
CA ILE A 51 6.40 1.35 -8.55
C ILE A 51 7.25 2.43 -9.23
N PHE A 52 7.37 3.61 -8.64
CA PHE A 52 8.03 4.76 -9.28
C PHE A 52 9.48 4.97 -8.84
N GLY A 53 9.92 4.38 -7.74
CA GLY A 53 11.26 4.53 -7.18
C GLY A 53 12.40 4.18 -8.14
N PRO A 54 12.33 3.08 -8.93
CA PRO A 54 13.36 2.78 -9.90
C PRO A 54 13.55 3.85 -10.98
N LEU A 55 12.54 4.71 -11.23
CA LEU A 55 12.66 5.83 -12.17
C LEU A 55 13.47 7.01 -11.58
N LEU A 56 13.66 7.05 -10.26
CA LEU A 56 14.44 8.07 -9.58
C LEU A 56 15.94 7.75 -9.57
N SER A 57 16.31 6.50 -9.82
CA SER A 57 17.71 6.08 -9.87
C SER A 57 18.21 6.06 -11.31
N GLN A 58 19.45 6.48 -11.50
CA GLN A 58 20.18 6.34 -12.76
C GLN A 58 20.82 4.95 -12.94
N TYR A 59 20.76 4.12 -11.90
CA TYR A 59 21.40 2.81 -11.86
C TYR A 59 20.45 1.69 -12.27
N ASP A 60 21.01 0.66 -12.91
CA ASP A 60 20.27 -0.54 -13.29
C ASP A 60 20.29 -1.58 -12.16
N TYR A 61 19.29 -2.48 -12.15
CA TYR A 61 19.15 -3.53 -11.16
C TYR A 61 20.29 -4.56 -11.20
N ALA A 62 20.79 -4.89 -12.40
CA ALA A 62 21.69 -6.02 -12.60
C ALA A 62 23.18 -5.63 -12.61
N THR A 63 23.49 -4.35 -12.86
CA THR A 63 24.85 -3.91 -13.16
C THR A 63 25.66 -3.63 -11.87
N PRO A 64 26.81 -4.31 -11.67
CA PRO A 64 27.72 -4.01 -10.55
C PRO A 64 28.70 -2.87 -10.87
N HIS A 65 28.93 -1.98 -9.90
CA HIS A 65 29.91 -0.90 -9.97
C HIS A 65 31.12 -1.23 -9.09
N TRP A 66 32.14 -1.84 -9.69
CA TRP A 66 33.35 -2.31 -8.98
C TRP A 66 34.16 -1.20 -8.29
N GLU A 67 34.03 0.04 -8.76
CA GLU A 67 34.68 1.21 -8.17
C GLU A 67 33.99 1.68 -6.88
N ARG A 68 32.78 1.17 -6.60
CA ARG A 68 31.90 1.61 -5.51
C ARG A 68 31.38 0.40 -4.75
N ILE A 69 32.28 -0.37 -4.16
CA ILE A 69 31.94 -1.57 -3.38
C ILE A 69 31.73 -1.19 -1.92
N SER A 70 30.59 -1.58 -1.36
CA SER A 70 30.22 -1.29 0.04
C SER A 70 30.24 0.20 0.37
N ASP A 71 29.85 1.04 -0.60
CA ASP A 71 29.74 2.48 -0.40
C ASP A 71 28.54 2.79 0.50
N PRO A 72 28.66 3.78 1.41
CA PRO A 72 27.56 4.21 2.24
C PRO A 72 26.45 4.91 1.41
N PRO A 73 25.24 5.05 1.98
CA PRO A 73 24.17 5.86 1.40
C PRO A 73 24.64 7.29 1.07
N SER A 74 24.48 7.72 -0.18
CA SER A 74 24.87 9.07 -0.61
C SER A 74 23.96 9.62 -1.70
N LEU A 75 23.57 10.90 -1.54
CA LEU A 75 22.80 11.64 -2.54
C LEU A 75 23.68 12.17 -3.67
N GLU A 76 24.97 12.42 -3.40
CA GLU A 76 25.92 12.94 -4.39
C GLU A 76 26.25 11.87 -5.43
N THR A 77 26.46 10.64 -4.99
CA THR A 77 26.71 9.50 -5.89
C THR A 77 25.42 9.01 -6.54
N GLY A 78 24.25 9.34 -6.00
CA GLY A 78 22.95 8.79 -6.41
C GLY A 78 22.69 7.37 -5.90
N HIS A 79 23.60 6.77 -5.11
CA HIS A 79 23.36 5.50 -4.42
C HIS A 79 22.58 5.77 -3.13
N PHE A 80 21.27 5.98 -3.24
CA PHE A 80 20.43 6.43 -2.14
C PHE A 80 20.53 5.54 -0.89
N PHE A 81 20.67 4.22 -1.06
CA PHE A 81 20.84 3.25 0.03
C PHE A 81 22.25 2.63 0.07
N GLY A 82 23.19 3.17 -0.69
CA GLY A 82 24.54 2.62 -0.83
C GLY A 82 24.60 1.39 -1.75
N THR A 83 25.76 0.73 -1.75
CA THR A 83 26.04 -0.44 -2.58
C THR A 83 26.35 -1.68 -1.74
N ASP A 84 26.19 -2.88 -2.32
CA ASP A 84 26.57 -4.12 -1.63
C ASP A 84 28.06 -4.48 -1.82
N SER A 85 28.43 -5.67 -1.32
CA SER A 85 29.76 -6.26 -1.41
C SER A 85 30.27 -6.51 -2.83
N ILE A 86 29.42 -6.35 -3.85
CA ILE A 86 29.81 -6.44 -5.26
C ILE A 86 29.46 -5.17 -6.05
N GLY A 87 29.12 -4.08 -5.36
CA GLY A 87 28.91 -2.76 -5.96
C GLY A 87 27.55 -2.56 -6.64
N ARG A 88 26.52 -3.36 -6.33
CA ARG A 88 25.17 -3.14 -6.87
C ARG A 88 24.39 -2.16 -6.01
N ASP A 89 23.62 -1.30 -6.68
CA ASP A 89 22.76 -0.31 -6.04
C ASP A 89 21.66 -0.97 -5.18
N GLN A 90 21.67 -0.71 -3.87
CA GLN A 90 20.69 -1.31 -2.96
C GLN A 90 19.30 -0.69 -3.09
N PHE A 91 19.21 0.59 -3.46
CA PHE A 91 17.92 1.26 -3.59
C PHE A 91 17.08 0.63 -4.70
N VAL A 92 17.66 0.47 -5.90
CA VAL A 92 16.99 -0.17 -7.04
C VAL A 92 16.62 -1.61 -6.69
N ARG A 93 17.51 -2.36 -6.03
CA ARG A 93 17.24 -3.74 -5.63
C ARG A 93 16.09 -3.86 -4.63
N THR A 94 16.02 -2.97 -3.64
CA THR A 94 14.91 -2.92 -2.69
C THR A 94 13.60 -2.60 -3.40
N MET A 95 13.59 -1.66 -4.34
CA MET A 95 12.38 -1.33 -5.11
C MET A 95 11.91 -2.51 -5.97
N TYR A 96 12.81 -3.19 -6.69
CA TYR A 96 12.44 -4.38 -7.47
C TYR A 96 11.96 -5.54 -6.59
N GLY A 97 12.60 -5.76 -5.43
CA GLY A 97 12.15 -6.73 -4.43
C GLY A 97 10.75 -6.42 -3.91
N GLY A 98 10.48 -5.14 -3.61
CA GLY A 98 9.16 -4.68 -3.19
C GLY A 98 8.08 -4.93 -4.24
N ARG A 99 8.39 -4.78 -5.54
CA ARG A 99 7.43 -5.05 -6.63
C ARG A 99 7.03 -6.52 -6.63
N MET A 100 8.00 -7.41 -6.46
CA MET A 100 7.75 -8.85 -6.36
C MET A 100 6.92 -9.19 -5.12
N SER A 101 7.23 -8.61 -3.96
CA SER A 101 6.43 -8.81 -2.75
C SER A 101 4.96 -8.39 -2.93
N LEU A 102 4.72 -7.23 -3.55
CA LEU A 102 3.35 -6.73 -3.79
C LEU A 102 2.59 -7.57 -4.82
N MET A 103 3.27 -8.19 -5.78
CA MET A 103 2.63 -9.09 -6.76
C MET A 103 2.23 -10.43 -6.14
N VAL A 104 2.99 -10.93 -5.18
CA VAL A 104 2.71 -12.20 -4.50
C VAL A 104 1.59 -12.03 -3.46
N GLY A 105 1.59 -10.93 -2.71
CA GLY A 105 0.59 -10.62 -1.68
C GLY A 105 1.04 -11.00 -0.27
#